data_AF-V4LBZ6-F1
#
_entry.id   AF-V4LBZ6-F1
#
_cell.length_a   1.000
_cell.length_b   1.000
_cell.length_c   1.000
_cell.angle_alpha   90.00
_cell.angle_beta   90.00
_cell.angle_gamma   90.00
#
_symmetry.space_group_name_H-M   'P 1'
#
loop_
_entity.id
_entity.type
_entity.pdbx_description
1 polymer ?
#
loop_
_entity_poly.entity_id
_entity_poly.type
_entity_poly.pdbx_seq_one_letter_code
_entity_poly.pdbx_strand_id
1 'polypeptide(L)'
;MAEAGRTLLYVGDLEPTVTDSVLFDAFQKESRVSSVRVCRDPITRRSLGYGYVTLDYPHDAQRAMEMLNFTEINGKDVRVMHYVHNPSLRKRGVGNIFIKNLEGSIDHRGLYETFCMFGSILRFKVATNASAQSKGSALVQYDNEESALKAIDYMKGVLLNEEEVYVEPFLQRDYPCEKVMFTDVYVKNLSKSLTDEELNTVFREFGPTTSCVIIREGEVPQGMSKGYGFVNFENPEDAERAVEGLNGKKFGDKEWFVTKSKKTYQRESELKRGLKKAINRAHGLNNLCVTKLPKSVTDEILKDFFSLYGTVTSCKVMRDSSGVSKGSGFVEFSKPEEASKAMEEINRELNIRKQAYEDLATSLANATPEQQRTMLGEKLYPIVEQLEPDSAEKITGTLLEMGQTKVIHLLESVAALESKVTEAMEILRIVAEPKSGFG
;
A
#
# COMPACT_ATOMS: atom_id res chain seq x y z
N MET A 1 0.58 -16.24 -38.26
CA MET A 1 -0.37 -17.34 -38.52
C MET A 1 -0.82 -17.85 -37.16
N ALA A 2 -2.11 -17.73 -36.85
CA ALA A 2 -2.67 -18.14 -35.57
C ALA A 2 -2.71 -19.68 -35.50
N GLU A 3 -2.27 -20.27 -34.39
CA GLU A 3 -2.52 -21.68 -34.07
C GLU A 3 -4.03 -21.87 -33.83
N ALA A 4 -4.77 -22.04 -34.92
CA ALA A 4 -6.21 -22.29 -34.90
C ALA A 4 -6.46 -23.72 -34.42
N GLY A 5 -6.90 -23.87 -33.18
CA GLY A 5 -7.43 -25.14 -32.69
C GLY A 5 -7.58 -25.24 -31.18
N ARG A 6 -6.75 -24.57 -30.39
CA ARG A 6 -6.75 -24.71 -28.93
C ARG A 6 -7.31 -23.48 -28.22
N THR A 7 -8.05 -23.69 -27.14
CA THR A 7 -8.57 -22.61 -26.30
C THR A 7 -7.87 -22.61 -24.95
N LEU A 8 -7.31 -21.46 -24.57
CA LEU A 8 -6.69 -21.25 -23.27
C LEU A 8 -7.73 -20.66 -22.31
N LEU A 9 -7.88 -21.30 -21.15
CA LEU A 9 -8.71 -20.86 -20.05
C LEU A 9 -7.84 -20.39 -18.88
N TYR A 10 -8.29 -19.33 -18.21
CA TYR A 10 -7.76 -18.88 -16.94
C TYR A 10 -8.57 -19.53 -15.81
N VAL A 11 -7.88 -20.10 -14.83
CA VAL A 11 -8.49 -20.68 -13.63
C VAL A 11 -7.97 -19.92 -12.42
N GLY A 12 -8.81 -19.11 -11.80
CA GLY A 12 -8.46 -18.26 -10.67
C GLY A 12 -9.09 -18.71 -9.35
N ASP A 13 -8.68 -18.03 -8.29
CA ASP A 13 -9.12 -18.27 -6.91
C ASP A 13 -8.79 -19.68 -6.39
N LEU A 14 -7.80 -20.35 -6.98
CA LEU A 14 -7.34 -21.68 -6.56
C LEU A 14 -6.90 -21.69 -5.10
N GLU A 15 -7.20 -22.78 -4.42
CA GLU A 15 -6.65 -23.09 -3.10
C GLU A 15 -5.14 -23.44 -3.23
N PRO A 16 -4.27 -23.00 -2.29
CA PRO A 16 -2.82 -23.17 -2.39
C PRO A 16 -2.28 -24.59 -2.63
N THR A 17 -2.99 -25.64 -2.19
CA THR A 17 -2.63 -27.04 -2.37
C THR A 17 -2.98 -27.59 -3.75
N VAL A 18 -3.81 -26.90 -4.54
CA VAL A 18 -4.20 -27.35 -5.88
C VAL A 18 -2.97 -27.50 -6.78
N THR A 19 -2.83 -28.69 -7.38
CA THR A 19 -1.74 -29.05 -8.29
C THR A 19 -2.21 -29.10 -9.73
N ASP A 20 -1.25 -29.16 -10.67
CA ASP A 20 -1.52 -29.32 -12.09
C ASP A 20 -2.34 -30.59 -12.36
N SER A 21 -2.10 -31.69 -11.61
CA SER A 21 -2.85 -32.93 -11.74
C SER A 21 -4.31 -32.78 -11.32
N VAL A 22 -4.59 -32.08 -10.21
CA VAL A 22 -5.96 -31.84 -9.73
C VAL A 22 -6.77 -31.05 -10.76
N LEU A 23 -6.16 -30.02 -11.36
CA LEU A 23 -6.81 -29.26 -12.43
C LEU A 23 -6.96 -30.09 -13.71
N PHE A 24 -5.99 -30.93 -14.05
CA PHE A 24 -6.09 -31.81 -15.21
C PHE A 24 -7.25 -32.79 -15.06
N ASP A 25 -7.38 -33.44 -13.90
CA ASP A 25 -8.45 -34.39 -13.61
C ASP A 25 -9.84 -33.72 -13.59
N ALA A 26 -9.92 -32.46 -13.14
CA ALA A 26 -11.15 -31.68 -13.17
C ALA A 26 -11.58 -31.35 -14.61
N PHE A 27 -10.67 -30.83 -15.44
CA PHE A 27 -10.99 -30.35 -16.79
C PHE A 27 -11.09 -31.48 -17.83
N GLN A 28 -10.41 -32.61 -17.61
CA GLN A 28 -10.47 -33.76 -18.53
C GLN A 28 -11.87 -34.39 -18.60
N LYS A 29 -12.73 -34.16 -17.59
CA LYS A 29 -14.12 -34.61 -17.59
C LYS A 29 -14.98 -33.88 -18.64
N GLU A 30 -14.64 -32.63 -18.94
CA GLU A 30 -15.42 -31.78 -19.86
C GLU A 30 -14.85 -31.76 -21.27
N SER A 31 -13.53 -31.81 -21.43
CA SER A 31 -12.85 -31.72 -22.72
C SER A 31 -11.50 -32.41 -22.68
N ARG A 32 -10.97 -32.79 -23.85
CA ARG A 32 -9.56 -33.18 -23.95
C ARG A 32 -8.65 -32.00 -23.59
N VAL A 33 -7.82 -32.20 -22.57
CA VAL A 33 -6.88 -31.20 -22.06
C VAL A 33 -5.52 -31.34 -22.74
N SER A 34 -5.04 -30.29 -23.40
CA SER A 34 -3.73 -30.26 -24.04
C SER A 34 -2.61 -29.96 -23.06
N SER A 35 -2.83 -29.03 -22.13
CA SER A 35 -1.86 -28.69 -21.09
C SER A 35 -2.53 -28.02 -19.89
N VAL A 36 -1.93 -28.19 -18.71
CA VAL A 36 -2.32 -27.54 -17.47
C VAL A 36 -1.08 -26.96 -16.80
N ARG A 37 -1.23 -25.81 -16.17
CA ARG A 37 -0.17 -25.19 -15.36
C ARG A 37 -0.77 -24.37 -14.23
N VAL A 38 -0.54 -24.76 -12.98
CA VAL A 38 -0.74 -23.88 -11.83
C VAL A 38 0.44 -22.92 -11.74
N CYS A 39 0.14 -21.63 -11.69
CA CYS A 39 1.16 -20.60 -11.57
C CYS A 39 1.65 -20.53 -10.13
N ARG A 40 2.95 -20.77 -9.97
CA ARG A 40 3.64 -20.77 -8.68
C ARG A 40 4.72 -19.70 -8.68
N ASP A 41 4.95 -19.13 -7.51
CA ASP A 41 6.08 -18.24 -7.28
C ASP A 41 7.39 -18.99 -7.65
N PRO A 42 8.25 -18.42 -8.50
CA PRO A 42 9.40 -19.13 -9.04
C PRO A 42 10.43 -19.49 -7.96
N ILE A 43 10.41 -18.78 -6.83
CA ILE A 43 11.37 -18.93 -5.73
C ILE A 43 10.77 -19.85 -4.65
N THR A 44 9.65 -19.46 -4.07
CA THR A 44 9.01 -20.15 -2.94
C THR A 44 8.19 -21.36 -3.34
N ARG A 45 7.95 -21.57 -4.65
CA ARG A 45 7.09 -22.62 -5.23
C ARG A 45 5.65 -22.65 -4.71
N ARG A 46 5.24 -21.63 -3.93
CA ARG A 46 3.88 -21.46 -3.46
C ARG A 46 2.96 -21.07 -4.61
N SER A 47 1.73 -21.58 -4.57
CA SER A 47 0.69 -21.22 -5.55
C SER A 47 0.40 -19.72 -5.49
N LEU A 48 0.28 -19.10 -6.66
CA LEU A 48 -0.21 -17.73 -6.80
C LEU A 48 -1.75 -17.65 -6.79
N GLY A 49 -2.43 -18.78 -6.57
CA GLY A 49 -3.89 -18.86 -6.54
C GLY A 49 -4.55 -18.82 -7.91
N TYR A 50 -3.79 -19.09 -8.98
CA TYR A 50 -4.33 -19.22 -10.34
C TYR A 50 -3.49 -20.16 -11.20
N GLY A 51 -4.07 -20.59 -12.31
CA GLY A 51 -3.44 -21.42 -13.32
C GLY A 51 -4.08 -21.24 -14.70
N TYR A 52 -3.57 -22.00 -15.65
CA TYR A 52 -4.02 -22.01 -17.02
C TYR A 52 -4.30 -23.43 -17.49
N VAL A 53 -5.38 -23.60 -18.25
CA VAL A 53 -5.76 -24.87 -18.87
C VAL A 53 -5.95 -24.65 -20.36
N THR A 54 -5.26 -25.43 -21.18
CA THR A 54 -5.44 -25.42 -22.64
C THR A 54 -6.29 -26.61 -23.03
N LEU A 55 -7.39 -26.36 -23.73
CA LEU A 55 -8.29 -27.38 -24.26
C LEU A 55 -8.08 -27.54 -25.77
N ASP A 56 -8.19 -28.78 -26.24
CA ASP A 56 -8.01 -29.11 -27.67
C ASP A 56 -9.18 -28.63 -28.54
N TYR A 57 -10.36 -28.35 -27.95
CA TYR A 57 -11.57 -27.99 -28.70
C TYR A 57 -12.21 -26.71 -28.15
N PRO A 58 -12.38 -25.67 -28.97
CA PRO A 58 -12.96 -24.40 -28.52
C PRO A 58 -14.43 -24.48 -28.12
N HIS A 59 -15.20 -25.35 -28.76
CA HIS A 59 -16.60 -25.57 -28.44
C HIS A 59 -16.76 -26.13 -27.02
N ASP A 60 -15.89 -27.06 -26.62
CA ASP A 60 -15.93 -27.68 -25.30
C ASP A 60 -15.42 -26.71 -24.22
N ALA A 61 -14.63 -25.70 -24.60
CA ALA A 61 -14.17 -24.68 -23.66
C ALA A 61 -15.30 -23.81 -23.10
N GLN A 62 -16.31 -23.50 -23.92
CA GLN A 62 -17.50 -22.78 -23.45
C GLN A 62 -18.25 -23.58 -22.38
N ARG A 63 -18.52 -24.86 -22.69
CA ARG A 63 -19.15 -25.80 -21.76
C ARG A 63 -18.32 -25.99 -20.49
N ALA A 64 -17.00 -26.15 -20.62
CA ALA A 64 -16.11 -26.31 -19.47
C ALA A 64 -16.14 -25.10 -18.53
N MET A 65 -16.26 -23.87 -19.05
CA MET A 65 -16.48 -22.71 -18.18
C MET A 65 -17.85 -22.74 -17.52
N GLU A 66 -18.92 -23.04 -18.25
CA GLU A 66 -20.27 -23.08 -17.68
C GLU A 66 -20.40 -24.15 -16.58
N MET A 67 -19.76 -25.31 -16.78
CA MET A 67 -19.84 -26.44 -15.85
C MET A 67 -18.86 -26.35 -14.68
N LEU A 68 -17.68 -25.75 -14.88
CA LEU A 68 -16.61 -25.74 -13.86
C LEU A 68 -16.44 -24.39 -13.17
N ASN A 69 -16.98 -23.30 -13.71
CA ASN A 69 -16.94 -22.00 -13.03
C ASN A 69 -17.79 -22.07 -11.75
N PHE A 70 -17.20 -21.67 -10.63
CA PHE A 70 -17.76 -21.79 -9.26
C PHE A 70 -17.96 -23.22 -8.77
N THR A 71 -17.24 -24.20 -9.34
CA THR A 71 -17.17 -25.54 -8.72
C THR A 71 -16.11 -25.57 -7.64
N GLU A 72 -16.34 -26.40 -6.63
CA GLU A 72 -15.42 -26.58 -5.53
C GLU A 72 -14.26 -27.49 -5.93
N ILE A 73 -13.03 -26.97 -5.86
CA ILE A 73 -11.80 -27.76 -5.98
C ILE A 73 -11.00 -27.58 -4.69
N ASN A 74 -10.81 -28.68 -3.97
CA ASN A 74 -10.14 -28.71 -2.65
C ASN A 74 -10.76 -27.74 -1.63
N GLY A 75 -12.08 -27.71 -1.47
CA GLY A 75 -12.70 -26.86 -0.44
C GLY A 75 -12.92 -25.41 -0.86
N LYS A 76 -12.66 -25.05 -2.12
CA LYS A 76 -12.76 -23.67 -2.60
C LYS A 76 -13.28 -23.56 -4.02
N ASP A 77 -14.23 -22.64 -4.21
CA ASP A 77 -14.79 -22.35 -5.52
C ASP A 77 -13.74 -21.75 -6.46
N VAL A 78 -13.63 -22.33 -7.66
CA VAL A 78 -12.70 -21.85 -8.68
C VAL A 78 -13.40 -20.90 -9.65
N ARG A 79 -12.67 -19.91 -10.16
CA ARG A 79 -13.16 -19.00 -11.19
C ARG A 79 -12.58 -19.37 -12.55
N VAL A 80 -13.39 -19.92 -13.44
CA VAL A 80 -12.97 -20.31 -14.80
C VAL A 80 -13.42 -19.26 -15.80
N MET A 81 -12.47 -18.68 -16.54
CA MET A 81 -12.71 -17.60 -17.52
C MET A 81 -11.96 -17.86 -18.82
N HIS A 82 -12.42 -17.24 -19.91
CA HIS A 82 -11.62 -17.13 -21.14
C HIS A 82 -10.29 -16.41 -20.86
N TYR A 83 -9.19 -16.95 -21.38
CA TYR A 83 -7.92 -16.25 -21.30
C TYR A 83 -7.84 -15.12 -22.32
N VAL A 84 -7.78 -13.87 -21.84
CA VAL A 84 -7.59 -12.70 -22.70
C VAL A 84 -6.10 -12.44 -22.92
N HIS A 85 -5.59 -12.86 -24.09
CA HIS A 85 -4.19 -12.70 -24.48
C HIS A 85 -3.77 -11.23 -24.61
N ASN A 86 -4.71 -10.29 -24.87
CA ASN A 86 -4.39 -8.91 -25.18
C ASN A 86 -4.23 -8.03 -23.91
N PRO A 87 -3.00 -7.59 -23.56
CA PRO A 87 -2.75 -6.71 -22.41
C PRO A 87 -3.40 -5.33 -22.56
N SER A 88 -3.76 -4.93 -23.78
CA SER A 88 -4.35 -3.63 -24.11
C SER A 88 -5.78 -3.50 -23.57
N LEU A 89 -6.56 -4.59 -23.61
CA LEU A 89 -7.91 -4.64 -23.02
C LEU A 89 -7.85 -4.63 -21.48
N ARG A 90 -6.81 -5.21 -20.89
CA ARG A 90 -6.52 -5.13 -19.43
C ARG A 90 -6.09 -3.74 -18.95
N LYS A 91 -5.73 -2.86 -19.89
CA LYS A 91 -5.05 -1.59 -19.62
C LYS A 91 -5.97 -0.37 -19.78
N ARG A 92 -6.95 -0.40 -20.67
CA ARG A 92 -7.69 0.83 -21.03
C ARG A 92 -8.81 1.24 -20.08
N GLY A 93 -9.14 0.48 -19.03
CA GLY A 93 -10.28 0.80 -18.15
C GLY A 93 -11.67 0.70 -18.82
N VAL A 94 -11.71 0.54 -20.15
CA VAL A 94 -12.91 0.42 -20.98
C VAL A 94 -13.68 -0.84 -20.59
N GLY A 95 -14.99 -0.69 -20.36
CA GLY A 95 -15.87 -1.78 -19.95
C GLY A 95 -15.83 -2.11 -18.45
N ASN A 96 -15.11 -1.34 -17.63
CA ASN A 96 -15.04 -1.60 -16.19
C ASN A 96 -16.17 -0.86 -15.43
N ILE A 97 -16.88 -1.58 -14.59
CA ILE A 97 -17.84 -1.05 -13.62
C ILE A 97 -17.40 -1.40 -12.20
N PHE A 98 -17.68 -0.49 -11.28
CA PHE A 98 -17.49 -0.67 -9.84
C PHE A 98 -18.85 -0.69 -9.17
N ILE A 99 -19.06 -1.69 -8.32
CA ILE A 99 -20.32 -1.91 -7.62
C ILE A 99 -20.03 -1.67 -6.14
N LYS A 100 -20.80 -0.77 -5.52
CA LYS A 100 -20.75 -0.45 -4.08
C LYS A 100 -22.08 -0.81 -3.43
N ASN A 101 -22.05 -0.95 -2.11
CA ASN A 101 -23.19 -1.36 -1.31
C ASN A 101 -23.74 -2.71 -1.75
N LEU A 102 -22.82 -3.62 -2.13
CA LEU A 102 -23.17 -5.00 -2.42
C LEU A 102 -23.45 -5.69 -1.09
N GLU A 103 -24.56 -6.41 -0.99
CA GLU A 103 -24.87 -7.15 0.22
C GLU A 103 -23.77 -8.17 0.55
N GLY A 104 -23.51 -8.42 1.84
CA GLY A 104 -22.44 -9.31 2.30
C GLY A 104 -22.62 -10.78 1.88
N SER A 105 -23.85 -11.18 1.53
CA SER A 105 -24.22 -12.53 1.08
C SER A 105 -23.89 -12.79 -0.39
N ILE A 106 -23.74 -11.74 -1.22
CA ILE A 106 -23.46 -11.88 -2.64
C ILE A 106 -21.98 -12.22 -2.83
N ASP A 107 -21.74 -13.46 -3.25
CA ASP A 107 -20.43 -13.99 -3.55
C ASP A 107 -20.05 -13.78 -5.04
N HIS A 108 -18.94 -14.41 -5.45
CA HIS A 108 -18.47 -14.35 -6.82
C HIS A 108 -19.47 -14.91 -7.84
N ARG A 109 -20.25 -15.92 -7.44
CA ARG A 109 -21.23 -16.58 -8.28
C ARG A 109 -22.45 -15.67 -8.47
N GLY A 110 -23.03 -15.18 -7.38
CA GLY A 110 -24.17 -14.27 -7.41
C GLY A 110 -23.85 -12.99 -8.19
N LEU A 111 -22.64 -12.46 -8.04
CA LEU A 111 -22.16 -11.33 -8.83
C LEU A 111 -22.12 -11.65 -10.34
N TYR A 112 -21.59 -12.82 -10.73
CA TYR A 112 -21.51 -13.21 -12.13
C TYR A 112 -22.90 -13.45 -12.73
N GLU A 113 -23.76 -14.19 -12.05
CA GLU A 113 -25.13 -14.48 -12.49
C GLU A 113 -25.95 -13.20 -12.68
N THR A 114 -25.73 -12.20 -11.83
CA THR A 114 -26.42 -10.90 -11.92
C THR A 114 -25.94 -10.07 -13.11
N PHE A 115 -24.63 -10.04 -13.36
CA PHE A 115 -24.04 -9.10 -14.32
C PHE A 115 -23.74 -9.71 -15.69
N CYS A 116 -23.71 -11.04 -15.84
CA CYS A 116 -23.41 -11.69 -17.13
C CYS A 116 -24.49 -11.41 -18.19
N MET A 117 -25.71 -11.04 -17.77
CA MET A 117 -26.79 -10.70 -18.68
C MET A 117 -26.54 -9.41 -19.48
N PHE A 118 -25.69 -8.51 -18.99
CA PHE A 118 -25.42 -7.23 -19.67
C PHE A 118 -24.33 -7.33 -20.73
N GLY A 119 -23.53 -8.40 -20.71
CA GLY A 119 -22.47 -8.65 -21.69
C GLY A 119 -21.44 -9.67 -21.21
N SER A 120 -20.48 -9.99 -22.09
CA SER A 120 -19.43 -10.94 -21.77
C SER A 120 -18.47 -10.36 -20.72
N ILE A 121 -18.41 -10.98 -19.55
CA ILE A 121 -17.52 -10.57 -18.46
C ILE A 121 -16.13 -11.15 -18.70
N LEU A 122 -15.13 -10.29 -18.85
CA LEU A 122 -13.72 -10.69 -18.93
C LEU A 122 -13.11 -10.93 -17.55
N ARG A 123 -13.52 -10.13 -16.57
CA ARG A 123 -12.97 -10.20 -15.21
C ARG A 123 -14.01 -9.69 -14.21
N PHE A 124 -14.13 -10.37 -13.10
CA PHE A 124 -14.89 -9.86 -11.96
C PHE A 124 -14.25 -10.29 -10.65
N LYS A 125 -14.51 -9.55 -9.59
CA LYS A 125 -14.05 -9.87 -8.24
C LYS A 125 -14.89 -9.16 -7.18
N VAL A 126 -15.34 -9.91 -6.18
CA VAL A 126 -15.86 -9.34 -4.93
C VAL A 126 -14.68 -8.97 -4.05
N ALA A 127 -14.69 -7.74 -3.52
CA ALA A 127 -13.69 -7.29 -2.57
C ALA A 127 -13.93 -8.01 -1.24
N THR A 128 -12.96 -8.80 -0.79
CA THR A 128 -13.03 -9.52 0.48
C THR A 128 -12.00 -8.99 1.49
N ASN A 129 -12.24 -9.24 2.78
CA ASN A 129 -11.29 -8.98 3.86
C ASN A 129 -10.31 -10.16 4.05
N ALA A 130 -9.41 -10.05 5.03
CA ALA A 130 -8.43 -11.10 5.31
C ALA A 130 -9.08 -12.43 5.73
N SER A 131 -10.30 -12.37 6.28
CA SER A 131 -11.12 -13.52 6.67
C SER A 131 -12.03 -14.02 5.54
N ALA A 132 -11.76 -13.62 4.28
CA ALA A 132 -12.55 -13.96 3.09
C ALA A 132 -14.01 -13.47 3.07
N GLN A 133 -14.43 -12.63 4.01
CA GLN A 133 -15.77 -12.05 4.04
C GLN A 133 -15.88 -10.85 3.07
N SER A 134 -17.03 -10.71 2.41
CA SER A 134 -17.32 -9.59 1.51
C SER A 134 -17.19 -8.23 2.21
N LYS A 135 -16.60 -7.25 1.52
CA LYS A 135 -16.53 -5.83 1.91
C LYS A 135 -17.64 -5.00 1.27
N GLY A 136 -18.63 -5.64 0.68
CA GLY A 136 -19.76 -5.00 0.02
C GLY A 136 -19.38 -4.13 -1.18
N SER A 137 -18.32 -4.52 -1.88
CA SER A 137 -17.96 -3.91 -3.16
C SER A 137 -17.41 -4.94 -4.13
N ALA A 138 -17.60 -4.69 -5.43
CA ALA A 138 -17.15 -5.56 -6.48
C ALA A 138 -16.66 -4.78 -7.70
N LEU A 139 -15.83 -5.44 -8.49
CA LEU A 139 -15.37 -4.99 -9.81
C LEU A 139 -15.90 -5.96 -10.85
N VAL A 140 -16.47 -5.46 -11.94
CA VAL A 140 -16.81 -6.24 -13.14
C VAL A 140 -16.22 -5.51 -14.35
N GLN A 141 -15.58 -6.25 -15.24
CA GLN A 141 -15.01 -5.78 -16.49
C GLN A 141 -15.63 -6.57 -17.63
N TYR A 142 -16.34 -5.88 -18.49
CA TYR A 142 -16.86 -6.40 -19.75
C TYR A 142 -15.81 -6.37 -20.85
N ASP A 143 -16.08 -7.09 -21.92
CA ASP A 143 -15.30 -7.06 -23.15
C ASP A 143 -15.50 -5.76 -23.96
N ASN A 144 -16.59 -5.03 -23.70
CA ASN A 144 -16.94 -3.77 -24.36
C ASN A 144 -17.55 -2.73 -23.40
N GLU A 145 -17.48 -1.46 -23.79
CA GLU A 145 -18.01 -0.33 -23.01
C GLU A 145 -19.54 -0.27 -22.99
N GLU A 146 -20.19 -0.69 -24.07
CA GLU A 146 -21.64 -0.67 -24.20
C GLU A 146 -22.32 -1.54 -23.14
N SER A 147 -21.73 -2.71 -22.85
CA SER A 147 -22.19 -3.64 -21.81
C SER A 147 -22.05 -3.03 -20.41
N ALA A 148 -20.98 -2.26 -20.18
CA ALA A 148 -20.79 -1.52 -18.93
C ALA A 148 -21.84 -0.42 -18.76
N LEU A 149 -22.11 0.36 -19.81
CA LEU A 149 -23.13 1.41 -19.79
C LEU A 149 -24.53 0.83 -19.58
N LYS A 150 -24.86 -0.28 -20.24
CA LYS A 150 -26.12 -1.03 -20.02
C LYS A 150 -26.26 -1.47 -18.56
N ALA A 151 -25.20 -2.05 -17.99
CA ALA A 151 -25.21 -2.47 -16.60
C ALA A 151 -25.39 -1.28 -15.63
N ILE A 152 -24.74 -0.14 -15.89
CA ILE A 152 -24.87 1.07 -15.06
C ILE A 152 -26.30 1.63 -15.13
N ASP A 153 -26.84 1.77 -16.34
CA ASP A 153 -28.17 2.35 -16.53
C ASP A 153 -29.27 1.47 -15.93
N TYR A 154 -29.18 0.15 -16.18
CA TYR A 154 -30.19 -0.79 -15.72
C TYR A 154 -30.14 -1.05 -14.21
N MET A 155 -28.95 -1.06 -13.59
CA MET A 155 -28.81 -1.35 -12.16
C MET A 155 -28.99 -0.12 -11.27
N LYS A 156 -29.11 1.08 -11.85
CA LYS A 156 -29.32 2.31 -11.09
C LYS A 156 -30.69 2.27 -10.39
N GLY A 157 -30.69 2.22 -9.06
CA GLY A 157 -31.92 2.15 -8.26
C GLY A 157 -32.53 0.75 -8.17
N VAL A 158 -31.83 -0.29 -8.65
CA VAL A 158 -32.26 -1.69 -8.48
C VAL A 158 -31.88 -2.18 -7.09
N LEU A 159 -32.84 -2.80 -6.42
CA LEU A 159 -32.62 -3.50 -5.15
C LEU A 159 -32.14 -4.92 -5.44
N LEU A 160 -30.91 -5.25 -5.04
CA LEU A 160 -30.44 -6.63 -4.96
C LEU A 160 -30.59 -7.08 -3.50
N ASN A 161 -31.42 -8.10 -3.27
CA ASN A 161 -31.73 -8.61 -1.93
C ASN A 161 -32.11 -7.50 -0.93
N GLU A 162 -33.04 -6.62 -1.32
CA GLU A 162 -33.56 -5.52 -0.50
C GLU A 162 -32.60 -4.34 -0.26
N GLU A 163 -31.37 -4.38 -0.77
CA GLU A 163 -30.42 -3.25 -0.73
C GLU A 163 -30.19 -2.64 -2.11
N GLU A 164 -30.18 -1.30 -2.19
CA GLU A 164 -29.83 -0.60 -3.42
C GLU A 164 -28.33 -0.73 -3.70
N VAL A 165 -27.98 -1.23 -4.88
CA VAL A 165 -26.59 -1.28 -5.34
C VAL A 165 -26.24 -0.06 -6.16
N TYR A 166 -25.03 0.46 -5.93
CA TYR A 166 -24.51 1.60 -6.68
C TYR A 166 -23.51 1.10 -7.71
N VAL A 167 -23.90 1.14 -8.99
CA VAL A 167 -23.05 0.76 -10.12
C VAL A 167 -22.52 2.01 -10.79
N GLU A 168 -21.20 2.17 -10.81
CA GLU A 168 -20.50 3.33 -11.37
C GLU A 168 -19.42 2.90 -12.36
N PRO A 169 -19.06 3.73 -13.35
CA PRO A 169 -17.84 3.51 -14.14
C PRO A 169 -16.61 3.38 -13.22
N PHE A 170 -15.81 2.33 -13.41
CA PHE A 170 -14.57 2.18 -12.65
C PHE A 170 -13.47 3.07 -13.25
N LEU A 171 -13.18 4.19 -12.58
CA LEU A 171 -12.05 5.06 -12.92
C LEU A 171 -10.73 4.43 -12.47
N GLN A 172 -10.01 3.79 -13.40
CA GLN A 172 -8.67 3.26 -13.12
C GLN A 172 -7.70 4.42 -12.82
N ARG A 173 -7.30 4.59 -11.56
CA ARG A 173 -6.43 5.68 -11.06
C ARG A 173 -4.97 5.66 -11.55
N ASP A 174 -4.66 4.99 -12.66
CA ASP A 174 -3.31 4.89 -13.22
C ASP A 174 -3.34 4.66 -14.75
N TYR A 175 -3.41 5.76 -15.53
CA TYR A 175 -2.78 5.92 -16.85
C TYR A 175 -2.17 7.33 -16.95
N PRO A 176 -0.97 7.50 -17.56
CA PRO A 176 -0.47 8.81 -17.94
C PRO A 176 -1.16 9.28 -19.24
N CYS A 177 -1.57 10.55 -19.25
CA CYS A 177 -2.16 11.33 -20.35
C CYS A 177 -3.69 11.23 -20.53
N GLU A 178 -4.42 11.83 -19.58
CA GLU A 178 -5.39 12.90 -19.87
C GLU A 178 -5.06 14.06 -18.92
N LYS A 179 -5.20 15.32 -19.37
CA LYS A 179 -5.01 16.50 -18.51
C LYS A 179 -5.85 16.32 -17.26
N VAL A 180 -5.19 16.27 -16.08
CA VAL A 180 -5.92 16.22 -14.81
C VAL A 180 -6.65 17.55 -14.71
N MET A 181 -7.96 17.57 -14.94
CA MET A 181 -8.78 18.76 -14.77
C MET A 181 -8.74 19.15 -13.28
N PHE A 182 -8.25 20.35 -12.99
CA PHE A 182 -8.21 20.94 -11.65
C PHE A 182 -8.78 22.34 -11.71
N THR A 183 -9.53 22.74 -10.69
CA THR A 183 -9.96 24.14 -10.52
C THR A 183 -9.14 24.84 -9.45
N ASP A 184 -8.58 24.09 -8.50
CA ASP A 184 -7.77 24.60 -7.40
C ASP A 184 -6.29 24.77 -7.80
N VAL A 185 -5.77 25.97 -7.61
CA VAL A 185 -4.41 26.39 -7.90
C VAL A 185 -3.71 26.81 -6.61
N TYR A 186 -2.48 26.35 -6.43
CA TYR A 186 -1.57 26.75 -5.38
C TYR A 186 -0.53 27.72 -5.92
N VAL A 187 -0.36 28.84 -5.23
CA VAL A 187 0.57 29.90 -5.61
C VAL A 187 1.58 30.11 -4.49
N LYS A 188 2.87 30.06 -4.81
CA LYS A 188 3.98 30.25 -3.84
C LYS A 188 4.90 31.37 -4.28
N ASN A 189 5.63 31.90 -3.30
CA ASN A 189 6.60 32.99 -3.43
C ASN A 189 5.90 34.34 -3.70
N LEU A 190 4.74 34.53 -3.09
CA LEU A 190 4.02 35.79 -3.12
C LEU A 190 4.77 36.88 -2.33
N SER A 191 4.61 38.14 -2.72
CA SER A 191 5.04 39.25 -1.89
C SER A 191 4.23 39.27 -0.58
N LYS A 192 4.87 39.66 0.53
CA LYS A 192 4.16 39.74 1.82
C LYS A 192 3.14 40.89 1.85
N SER A 193 3.32 41.89 0.98
CA SER A 193 2.41 43.02 0.82
C SER A 193 1.23 42.73 -0.12
N LEU A 194 1.25 41.62 -0.85
CA LEU A 194 0.20 41.28 -1.82
C LEU A 194 -1.13 41.02 -1.09
N THR A 195 -2.22 41.60 -1.59
CA THR A 195 -3.57 41.36 -1.06
C THR A 195 -4.32 40.26 -1.82
N ASP A 196 -5.40 39.77 -1.22
CA ASP A 196 -6.24 38.74 -1.83
C ASP A 196 -6.93 39.28 -3.09
N GLU A 197 -7.32 40.56 -3.09
CA GLU A 197 -7.92 41.28 -4.23
C GLU A 197 -6.92 41.47 -5.37
N GLU A 198 -5.67 41.81 -5.06
CA GLU A 198 -4.60 41.93 -6.05
C GLU A 198 -4.28 40.57 -6.69
N LEU A 199 -4.18 39.52 -5.86
CA LEU A 199 -3.99 38.16 -6.35
C LEU A 199 -5.18 37.73 -7.22
N ASN A 200 -6.41 38.02 -6.79
CA ASN A 200 -7.62 37.68 -7.54
C ASN A 200 -7.67 38.41 -8.89
N THR A 201 -7.27 39.68 -8.93
CA THR A 201 -7.24 40.48 -10.17
C THR A 201 -6.35 39.83 -11.23
N VAL A 202 -5.16 39.36 -10.84
CA VAL A 202 -4.22 38.68 -11.76
C VAL A 202 -4.80 37.35 -12.26
N PHE A 203 -5.44 36.57 -11.39
CA PHE A 203 -5.96 35.25 -11.78
C PHE A 203 -7.28 35.35 -12.58
N ARG A 204 -8.08 36.39 -12.39
CA ARG A 204 -9.32 36.63 -13.14
C ARG A 204 -9.12 36.93 -14.63
N GLU A 205 -7.91 37.32 -15.04
CA GLU A 205 -7.55 37.44 -16.47
C GLU A 205 -7.65 36.09 -17.20
N PHE A 206 -7.52 34.98 -16.48
CA PHE A 206 -7.57 33.63 -17.04
C PHE A 206 -8.96 33.00 -16.99
N GLY A 207 -9.85 33.49 -16.12
CA GLY A 207 -11.24 33.05 -16.00
C GLY A 207 -11.86 33.39 -14.65
N PRO A 208 -13.19 33.20 -14.48
CA PRO A 208 -13.86 33.50 -13.22
C PRO A 208 -13.36 32.60 -12.08
N THR A 209 -13.10 33.22 -10.94
CA THR A 209 -12.61 32.58 -9.71
C THR A 209 -13.71 32.52 -8.66
N THR A 210 -13.88 31.35 -8.02
CA THR A 210 -14.80 31.15 -6.89
C THR A 210 -14.19 31.56 -5.56
N SER A 211 -12.88 31.41 -5.40
CA SER A 211 -12.16 31.90 -4.20
C SER A 211 -10.70 32.21 -4.50
N CYS A 212 -10.14 33.17 -3.77
CA CYS A 212 -8.73 33.55 -3.86
C CYS A 212 -8.27 34.01 -2.47
N VAL A 213 -7.34 33.28 -1.85
CA VAL A 213 -6.97 33.48 -0.44
C VAL A 213 -5.46 33.32 -0.25
N ILE A 214 -4.82 34.33 0.30
CA ILE A 214 -3.43 34.29 0.80
C ILE A 214 -3.44 33.79 2.23
N ILE A 215 -2.62 32.79 2.52
CA ILE A 215 -2.52 32.25 3.87
C ILE A 215 -1.67 33.18 4.73
N ARG A 216 -2.24 33.60 5.86
CA ARG A 216 -1.63 34.50 6.84
C ARG A 216 -1.29 33.75 8.14
N GLU A 217 -0.39 34.33 8.92
CA GLU A 217 0.00 33.81 10.23
C GLU A 217 -1.00 34.22 11.31
N GLY A 218 -1.47 33.23 12.09
CA GLY A 218 -2.54 33.40 13.09
C GLY A 218 -3.96 33.28 12.50
N GLU A 219 -4.96 33.29 13.38
CA GLU A 219 -6.39 33.27 13.01
C GLU A 219 -6.97 34.67 12.76
N VAL A 220 -6.11 35.69 12.70
CA VAL A 220 -6.50 37.10 12.57
C VAL A 220 -6.38 37.56 11.11
N PRO A 221 -7.39 38.24 10.53
CA PRO A 221 -7.38 38.71 9.13
C PRO A 221 -6.19 39.63 8.76
N GLN A 222 -5.59 40.30 9.75
CA GLN A 222 -4.44 41.21 9.57
C GLN A 222 -3.08 40.51 9.74
N GLY A 223 -3.03 39.18 9.80
CA GLY A 223 -1.80 38.43 9.96
C GLY A 223 -0.79 38.63 8.81
N MET A 224 0.49 38.43 9.12
CA MET A 224 1.57 38.49 8.12
C MET A 224 1.37 37.36 7.09
N SER A 225 1.45 37.69 5.80
CA SER A 225 1.37 36.68 4.73
C SER A 225 2.49 35.64 4.87
N LYS A 226 2.14 34.36 4.77
CA LYS A 226 3.08 33.24 4.69
C LYS A 226 3.72 33.10 3.30
N GLY A 227 3.40 34.00 2.37
CA GLY A 227 3.98 34.04 1.03
C GLY A 227 3.43 32.97 0.08
N TYR A 228 2.25 32.41 0.39
CA TYR A 228 1.54 31.49 -0.49
C TYR A 228 0.03 31.63 -0.33
N GLY A 229 -0.71 31.22 -1.35
CA GLY A 229 -2.15 31.30 -1.40
C GLY A 229 -2.76 30.23 -2.28
N PHE A 230 -4.08 30.22 -2.31
CA PHE A 230 -4.90 29.32 -3.11
C PHE A 230 -5.89 30.12 -3.94
N VAL A 231 -6.09 29.69 -5.18
CA VAL A 231 -7.07 30.24 -6.11
C VAL A 231 -7.92 29.10 -6.63
N ASN A 232 -9.24 29.17 -6.52
CA ASN A 232 -10.14 28.19 -7.10
C ASN A 232 -10.91 28.83 -8.26
N PHE A 233 -10.82 28.27 -9.45
CA PHE A 233 -11.56 28.69 -10.63
C PHE A 233 -12.96 28.07 -10.68
N GLU A 234 -13.86 28.68 -11.44
CA GLU A 234 -15.13 28.03 -11.79
C GLU A 234 -14.90 26.89 -12.78
N ASN A 235 -14.01 27.09 -13.77
CA ASN A 235 -13.74 26.11 -14.83
C ASN A 235 -12.31 25.56 -14.75
N PRO A 236 -12.11 24.24 -14.99
CA PRO A 236 -10.77 23.64 -15.01
C PRO A 236 -9.84 24.17 -16.11
N GLU A 237 -10.38 24.54 -17.26
CA GLU A 237 -9.60 25.08 -18.38
C GLU A 237 -8.94 26.42 -18.01
N ASP A 238 -9.61 27.22 -17.19
CA ASP A 238 -9.13 28.53 -16.75
C ASP A 238 -7.98 28.38 -15.74
N ALA A 239 -8.10 27.44 -14.82
CA ALA A 239 -7.05 27.10 -13.86
C ALA A 239 -5.79 26.59 -14.56
N GLU A 240 -5.96 25.82 -15.64
CA GLU A 240 -4.84 25.32 -16.42
C GLU A 240 -4.12 26.42 -17.19
N ARG A 241 -4.87 27.29 -17.89
CA ARG A 241 -4.30 28.48 -18.53
C ARG A 241 -3.56 29.37 -17.52
N ALA A 242 -4.09 29.51 -16.32
CA ALA A 242 -3.44 30.26 -15.25
C ALA A 242 -2.12 29.60 -14.79
N VAL A 243 -2.08 28.27 -14.64
CA VAL A 243 -0.83 27.56 -14.32
C VAL A 243 0.21 27.71 -15.44
N GLU A 244 -0.19 27.52 -16.69
CA GLU A 244 0.72 27.65 -17.85
C GLU A 244 1.22 29.10 -18.03
N GLY A 245 0.36 30.09 -17.80
CA GLY A 245 0.67 31.50 -18.03
C GLY A 245 1.35 32.24 -16.88
N LEU A 246 1.22 31.74 -15.64
CA LEU A 246 1.73 32.43 -14.45
C LEU A 246 2.88 31.70 -13.74
N ASN A 247 3.06 30.40 -13.97
CA ASN A 247 4.16 29.66 -13.34
C ASN A 247 5.52 30.11 -13.89
N GLY A 248 6.41 30.59 -13.03
CA GLY A 248 7.71 31.16 -13.40
C GLY A 248 7.65 32.63 -13.83
N LYS A 249 6.47 33.28 -13.75
CA LYS A 249 6.33 34.70 -14.10
C LYS A 249 6.79 35.58 -12.94
N LYS A 250 7.49 36.68 -13.27
CA LYS A 250 7.95 37.66 -12.27
C LYS A 250 6.90 38.73 -12.02
N PHE A 251 6.62 38.97 -10.75
CA PHE A 251 5.77 40.04 -10.24
C PHE A 251 6.61 40.85 -9.25
N GLY A 252 7.10 42.00 -9.71
CA GLY A 252 8.12 42.76 -8.99
C GLY A 252 9.45 42.02 -8.95
N ASP A 253 10.02 41.86 -7.75
CA ASP A 253 11.26 41.14 -7.48
C ASP A 253 11.07 39.62 -7.27
N LYS A 254 9.82 39.13 -7.27
CA LYS A 254 9.51 37.73 -6.99
C LYS A 254 9.00 36.98 -8.21
N GLU A 255 9.51 35.77 -8.37
CA GLU A 255 9.03 34.80 -9.34
C GLU A 255 7.96 33.90 -8.70
N TRP A 256 6.75 33.86 -9.27
CA TRP A 256 5.66 33.08 -8.72
C TRP A 256 5.72 31.63 -9.17
N PHE A 257 5.48 30.71 -8.25
CA PHE A 257 5.32 29.29 -8.56
C PHE A 257 3.85 28.93 -8.48
N VAL A 258 3.25 28.64 -9.63
CA VAL A 258 1.83 28.38 -9.79
C VAL A 258 1.66 26.94 -10.21
N THR A 259 0.96 26.14 -9.41
CA THR A 259 0.80 24.71 -9.66
C THR A 259 -0.58 24.25 -9.22
N LYS A 260 -1.05 23.10 -9.69
CA LYS A 260 -2.28 22.50 -9.16
C LYS A 260 -2.21 22.31 -7.64
N SER A 261 -3.27 22.74 -6.94
CA SER A 261 -3.39 22.53 -5.50
C SER A 261 -3.54 21.03 -5.19
N LYS A 262 -2.92 20.57 -4.10
CA LYS A 262 -3.01 19.18 -3.65
C LYS A 262 -3.44 19.14 -2.20
N LYS A 263 -4.52 18.41 -1.89
CA LYS A 263 -4.96 18.16 -0.51
C LYS A 263 -3.94 17.29 0.23
N THR A 264 -3.70 17.55 1.52
CA THR A 264 -2.66 16.89 2.35
C THR A 264 -2.69 15.36 2.28
N TYR A 265 -3.88 14.74 2.31
CA TYR A 265 -4.04 13.29 2.18
C TYR A 265 -3.55 12.72 0.83
N GLN A 266 -3.68 13.49 -0.26
CA GLN A 266 -3.21 13.08 -1.58
C GLN A 266 -1.67 13.11 -1.67
N ARG A 267 -1.00 14.05 -0.98
CA ARG A 267 0.47 14.08 -0.87
C ARG A 267 1.01 12.84 -0.15
N GLU A 268 0.35 12.39 0.92
CA GLU A 268 0.76 11.17 1.64
C GLU A 268 0.54 9.89 0.84
N SER A 269 -0.58 9.79 0.12
CA SER A 269 -0.89 8.62 -0.72
C SER A 269 0.01 8.55 -1.95
N GLU A 270 0.37 9.68 -2.56
CA GLU A 270 1.33 9.75 -3.67
C GLU A 270 2.76 9.49 -3.21
N LEU A 271 3.17 9.94 -2.01
CA LEU A 271 4.46 9.58 -1.43
C LEU A 271 4.55 8.07 -1.17
N LYS A 272 3.48 7.47 -0.62
CA LYS A 272 3.37 6.01 -0.40
C LYS A 272 3.33 5.22 -1.72
N ARG A 273 2.65 5.73 -2.74
CA ARG A 273 2.56 5.11 -4.08
C ARG A 273 3.84 5.30 -4.91
N GLY A 274 4.50 6.45 -4.79
CA GLY A 274 5.81 6.74 -5.35
C GLY A 274 6.89 5.84 -4.77
N LEU A 275 6.85 5.63 -3.45
CA LEU A 275 7.72 4.68 -2.74
C LEU A 275 7.49 3.23 -3.22
N LYS A 276 6.23 2.80 -3.37
CA LYS A 276 5.90 1.48 -3.94
C LYS A 276 6.31 1.32 -5.42
N LYS A 277 6.15 2.34 -6.25
CA LYS A 277 6.57 2.34 -7.67
C LYS A 277 8.09 2.48 -7.83
N ALA A 278 8.81 2.99 -6.83
CA ALA A 278 10.27 3.00 -6.78
C ALA A 278 10.82 1.61 -6.36
N ILE A 279 10.19 0.97 -5.36
CA ILE A 279 10.54 -0.40 -4.93
C ILE A 279 10.38 -1.41 -6.08
N ASN A 280 9.28 -1.34 -6.85
CA ASN A 280 9.08 -2.25 -8.01
C ASN A 280 9.99 -1.96 -9.22
N ARG A 281 10.65 -0.79 -9.28
CA ARG A 281 11.63 -0.44 -10.31
C ARG A 281 13.08 -0.76 -9.90
N ALA A 282 13.28 -1.27 -8.68
CA ALA A 282 14.59 -1.56 -8.11
C ALA A 282 15.15 -2.95 -8.43
N HIS A 283 14.53 -3.72 -9.34
CA HIS A 283 15.26 -4.81 -9.99
C HIS A 283 16.24 -4.19 -11.01
N GLY A 284 17.48 -3.94 -10.55
CA GLY A 284 18.59 -3.48 -11.39
C GLY A 284 19.22 -2.13 -11.03
N LEU A 285 18.96 -1.56 -9.85
CA LEU A 285 19.63 -0.33 -9.40
C LEU A 285 20.59 -0.62 -8.26
N ASN A 286 21.68 0.13 -8.20
CA ASN A 286 22.71 0.04 -7.17
C ASN A 286 22.26 0.61 -5.81
N ASN A 287 21.05 1.16 -5.72
CA ASN A 287 20.65 2.08 -4.65
C ASN A 287 19.56 1.44 -3.78
N LEU A 288 19.83 1.31 -2.49
CA LEU A 288 18.93 0.86 -1.46
C LEU A 288 18.36 2.04 -0.67
N CYS A 289 17.06 1.97 -0.36
CA CYS A 289 16.41 2.86 0.59
C CYS A 289 16.25 2.12 1.91
N VAL A 290 16.91 2.63 2.96
CA VAL A 290 16.89 2.07 4.30
C VAL A 290 15.90 2.88 5.13
N THR A 291 14.94 2.21 5.75
CA THR A 291 13.90 2.86 6.57
C THR A 291 13.88 2.23 7.95
N LYS A 292 13.31 2.95 8.93
CA LYS A 292 13.28 2.57 10.35
C LYS A 292 14.67 2.50 10.99
N LEU A 293 15.58 3.38 10.57
CA LEU A 293 16.87 3.54 11.22
C LEU A 293 16.69 4.17 12.62
N PRO A 294 17.41 3.69 13.65
CA PRO A 294 17.51 4.41 14.92
C PRO A 294 18.00 5.84 14.71
N LYS A 295 17.52 6.79 15.53
CA LYS A 295 17.88 8.21 15.39
C LYS A 295 19.37 8.48 15.65
N SER A 296 20.05 7.57 16.35
CA SER A 296 21.49 7.59 16.62
C SER A 296 22.36 7.23 15.40
N VAL A 297 21.79 6.61 14.36
CA VAL A 297 22.55 6.20 13.17
C VAL A 297 23.02 7.43 12.39
N THR A 298 24.34 7.54 12.21
CA THR A 298 24.99 8.56 11.37
C THR A 298 25.28 8.03 9.97
N ASP A 299 25.73 8.92 9.08
CA ASP A 299 26.15 8.54 7.73
C ASP A 299 27.32 7.53 7.78
N GLU A 300 28.25 7.68 8.74
CA GLU A 300 29.38 6.73 8.90
C GLU A 300 28.90 5.35 9.37
N ILE A 301 28.04 5.30 10.41
CA ILE A 301 27.50 4.03 10.93
C ILE A 301 26.74 3.29 9.83
N LEU A 302 25.94 4.01 9.04
CA LEU A 302 25.22 3.45 7.91
C LEU A 302 26.17 2.93 6.83
N LYS A 303 27.24 3.68 6.52
CA LYS A 303 28.25 3.26 5.54
C LYS A 303 28.95 1.98 5.99
N ASP A 304 29.43 1.96 7.22
CA ASP A 304 30.20 0.85 7.78
C ASP A 304 29.35 -0.41 7.85
N PHE A 305 28.08 -0.30 8.26
CA PHE A 305 27.14 -1.42 8.26
C PHE A 305 26.95 -2.01 6.86
N PHE A 306 26.74 -1.16 5.84
CA PHE A 306 26.50 -1.63 4.48
C PHE A 306 27.77 -2.04 3.72
N SER A 307 28.96 -1.63 4.19
CA SER A 307 30.26 -2.04 3.62
C SER A 307 30.51 -3.54 3.73
N LEU A 308 29.83 -4.23 4.66
CA LEU A 308 29.87 -5.69 4.82
C LEU A 308 29.27 -6.44 3.62
N TYR A 309 28.39 -5.81 2.85
CA TYR A 309 27.67 -6.43 1.75
C TYR A 309 28.20 -6.04 0.37
N GLY A 310 29.07 -5.03 0.28
CA GLY A 310 29.65 -4.56 -0.97
C GLY A 310 30.32 -3.19 -0.85
N THR A 311 30.81 -2.67 -1.98
CA THR A 311 31.50 -1.38 -1.99
C THR A 311 30.49 -0.24 -2.04
N VAL A 312 30.31 0.48 -0.93
CA VAL A 312 29.40 1.63 -0.84
C VAL A 312 30.02 2.86 -1.50
N THR A 313 29.40 3.35 -2.57
CA THR A 313 29.82 4.55 -3.31
C THR A 313 29.23 5.83 -2.74
N SER A 314 28.02 5.76 -2.19
CA SER A 314 27.34 6.91 -1.57
C SER A 314 26.37 6.45 -0.50
N CYS A 315 26.29 7.16 0.63
CA CYS A 315 25.27 6.90 1.63
C CYS A 315 24.90 8.17 2.39
N LYS A 316 23.63 8.28 2.79
CA LYS A 316 23.15 9.45 3.53
C LYS A 316 21.95 9.13 4.38
N VAL A 317 21.99 9.57 5.64
CA VAL A 317 20.84 9.59 6.54
C VAL A 317 20.04 10.87 6.28
N MET A 318 18.74 10.69 6.06
CA MET A 318 17.79 11.78 5.86
C MET A 318 17.55 12.49 7.19
N ARG A 319 17.82 13.79 7.22
CA ARG A 319 17.62 14.65 8.39
C ARG A 319 16.52 15.69 8.13
N ASP A 320 15.91 16.21 9.18
CA ASP A 320 15.02 17.36 9.09
C ASP A 320 15.79 18.69 9.08
N SER A 321 15.06 19.81 8.99
CA SER A 321 15.64 21.15 8.99
C SER A 321 16.37 21.51 10.28
N SER A 322 16.12 20.78 11.37
CA SER A 322 16.84 20.88 12.65
C SER A 322 18.06 19.94 12.74
N GLY A 323 18.36 19.15 11.69
CA GLY A 323 19.49 18.22 11.68
C GLY A 323 19.22 16.88 12.35
N VAL A 324 17.99 16.63 12.83
CA VAL A 324 17.60 15.38 13.49
C VAL A 324 17.28 14.32 12.44
N SER A 325 17.73 13.07 12.68
CA SER A 325 17.47 11.95 11.79
C SER A 325 15.97 11.66 11.67
N LYS A 326 15.49 11.52 10.43
CA LYS A 326 14.13 11.08 10.09
C LYS A 326 13.98 9.55 10.11
N GLY A 327 14.99 8.82 10.59
CA GLY A 327 14.98 7.35 10.64
C GLY A 327 14.94 6.69 9.27
N SER A 328 15.46 7.36 8.25
CA SER A 328 15.58 6.82 6.89
C SER A 328 16.88 7.29 6.24
N GLY A 329 17.38 6.54 5.27
CA GLY A 329 18.60 6.85 4.55
C GLY A 329 18.66 6.15 3.20
N PHE A 330 19.65 6.50 2.40
CA PHE A 330 19.97 5.82 1.16
C PHE A 330 21.40 5.28 1.20
N VAL A 331 21.60 4.16 0.50
CA VAL A 331 22.91 3.53 0.30
C VAL A 331 23.02 3.16 -1.16
N GLU A 332 24.07 3.59 -1.83
CA GLU A 332 24.40 3.27 -3.20
C GLU A 332 25.64 2.39 -3.20
N PHE A 333 25.55 1.27 -3.91
CA PHE A 333 26.63 0.32 -4.10
C PHE A 333 27.35 0.57 -5.42
N SER A 334 28.54 -0.02 -5.54
CA SER A 334 29.26 -0.02 -6.80
C SER A 334 28.57 -0.87 -7.86
N LYS A 335 27.85 -1.92 -7.43
CA LYS A 335 27.23 -2.93 -8.28
C LYS A 335 25.81 -3.27 -7.84
N PRO A 336 24.90 -3.58 -8.77
CA PRO A 336 23.51 -3.93 -8.45
C PRO A 336 23.39 -5.30 -7.76
N GLU A 337 24.34 -6.21 -8.00
CA GLU A 337 24.39 -7.52 -7.35
C GLU A 337 24.70 -7.39 -5.84
N GLU A 338 25.55 -6.43 -5.46
CA GLU A 338 25.88 -6.13 -4.06
C GLU A 338 24.65 -5.58 -3.30
N ALA A 339 23.90 -4.68 -3.94
CA ALA A 339 22.65 -4.15 -3.40
C ALA A 339 21.59 -5.26 -3.22
N SER A 340 21.47 -6.16 -4.21
CA SER A 340 20.53 -7.28 -4.16
C SER A 340 20.89 -8.26 -3.03
N LYS A 341 22.17 -8.60 -2.89
CA LYS A 341 22.67 -9.47 -1.81
C LYS A 341 22.44 -8.86 -0.42
N ALA A 342 22.73 -7.56 -0.25
CA ALA A 342 22.49 -6.85 1.00
C ALA A 342 21.00 -6.90 1.39
N MET A 343 20.11 -6.68 0.43
CA MET A 343 18.66 -6.73 0.64
C MET A 343 18.17 -8.13 1.03
N GLU A 344 18.66 -9.17 0.36
CA GLU A 344 18.27 -10.56 0.67
C GLU A 344 18.73 -10.98 2.07
N GLU A 345 19.96 -10.68 2.46
CA GLU A 345 20.51 -11.11 3.75
C GLU A 345 19.84 -10.37 4.91
N ILE A 346 19.63 -9.05 4.78
CA ILE A 346 18.94 -8.25 5.81
C ILE A 346 17.49 -8.70 5.97
N ASN A 347 16.78 -9.00 4.87
CA ASN A 347 15.41 -9.51 4.95
C ASN A 347 15.36 -10.92 5.55
N ARG A 348 16.38 -11.75 5.30
CA ARG A 348 16.50 -13.07 5.94
C ARG A 348 16.64 -12.92 7.45
N GLU A 349 17.55 -12.07 7.93
CA GLU A 349 17.71 -11.84 9.38
C GLU A 349 16.45 -11.25 10.02
N LEU A 350 15.80 -10.28 9.37
CA LEU A 350 14.56 -9.70 9.86
C LEU A 350 13.43 -10.73 9.94
N ASN A 351 13.33 -11.63 8.96
CA ASN A 351 12.33 -12.71 8.97
C ASN A 351 12.63 -13.74 10.05
N ILE A 352 13.90 -14.10 10.28
CA ILE A 352 14.30 -15.01 11.38
C ILE A 352 13.91 -14.39 12.73
N ARG A 353 14.22 -13.11 12.95
CA ARG A 353 13.80 -12.39 14.16
C ARG A 353 12.28 -12.38 14.31
N LYS A 354 11.57 -11.98 13.25
CA LYS A 354 10.11 -11.92 13.24
C LYS A 354 9.48 -13.29 13.56
N GLN A 355 9.99 -14.36 12.96
CA GLN A 355 9.52 -15.72 13.24
C GLN A 355 9.77 -16.10 14.71
N ALA A 356 10.96 -15.80 15.25
CA ALA A 356 11.26 -16.05 16.65
C ALA A 356 10.32 -15.29 17.61
N TYR A 357 9.88 -14.09 17.25
CA TYR A 357 8.86 -13.34 18.02
C TYR A 357 7.46 -13.94 17.90
N GLU A 358 7.06 -14.37 16.70
CA GLU A 358 5.76 -15.04 16.50
C GLU A 358 5.69 -16.36 17.27
N ASP A 359 6.79 -17.11 17.28
CA ASP A 359 6.93 -18.35 18.06
C ASP A 359 6.87 -18.05 19.56
N LEU A 360 7.58 -17.01 20.04
CA LEU A 360 7.52 -16.58 21.43
C LEU A 360 6.12 -16.12 21.84
N ALA A 361 5.44 -15.32 21.01
CA ALA A 361 4.07 -14.87 21.27
C ALA A 361 3.09 -16.05 21.35
N THR A 362 3.27 -17.05 20.48
CA THR A 362 2.46 -18.28 20.48
C THR A 362 2.72 -19.13 21.72
N SER A 363 3.98 -19.30 22.14
CA SER A 363 4.32 -19.99 23.38
C SER A 363 3.78 -19.27 24.61
N LEU A 364 3.85 -17.94 24.65
CA LEU A 364 3.30 -17.15 25.74
C LEU A 364 1.77 -17.25 25.81
N ALA A 365 1.06 -17.27 24.66
CA ALA A 365 -0.40 -17.40 24.64
C ALA A 365 -0.90 -18.74 25.23
N ASN A 366 -0.07 -19.78 25.19
CA ASN A 366 -0.39 -21.12 25.69
C ASN A 366 0.15 -21.42 27.10
N ALA A 367 0.88 -20.49 27.71
CA ALA A 367 1.51 -20.65 29.02
C ALA A 367 0.68 -20.01 30.16
N THR A 368 0.86 -20.48 31.39
CA THR A 368 0.22 -19.85 32.56
C THR A 368 0.82 -18.45 32.84
N PRO A 369 0.12 -17.54 33.56
CA PRO A 369 0.65 -16.20 33.86
C PRO A 369 2.01 -16.18 34.57
N GLU A 370 2.28 -17.19 35.42
CA GLU A 370 3.57 -17.36 36.07
C GLU A 370 4.66 -17.78 35.06
N GLN A 371 4.36 -18.75 34.20
CA GLN A 371 5.27 -19.19 33.12
C GLN A 371 5.54 -18.08 32.10
N GLN A 372 4.53 -17.26 31.77
CA GLN A 372 4.68 -16.10 30.89
C GLN A 372 5.67 -15.08 31.46
N ARG A 373 5.60 -14.81 32.77
CA ARG A 373 6.55 -13.92 33.45
C ARG A 373 7.97 -14.48 33.41
N THR A 374 8.13 -15.78 33.67
CA THR A 374 9.44 -16.45 33.59
C THR A 374 10.01 -16.40 32.17
N MET A 375 9.23 -16.77 31.16
CA MET A 375 9.67 -16.76 29.74
C MET A 375 10.04 -15.36 29.25
N LEU A 376 9.28 -14.34 29.62
CA LEU A 376 9.62 -12.95 29.28
C LEU A 376 10.87 -12.49 30.04
N GLY A 377 11.02 -12.87 31.31
CA GLY A 377 12.21 -12.55 32.10
C GLY A 377 13.48 -13.14 31.52
N GLU A 378 13.47 -14.42 31.12
CA GLU A 378 14.61 -15.09 30.48
C GLU A 378 15.04 -14.43 29.17
N LYS A 379 14.10 -13.84 28.42
CA LYS A 379 14.40 -13.13 27.17
C LYS A 379 14.84 -11.69 27.39
N LEU A 380 14.32 -11.03 28.42
CA LEU A 380 14.54 -9.62 28.68
C LEU A 380 15.82 -9.37 29.49
N TYR A 381 16.11 -10.23 30.47
CA TYR A 381 17.29 -10.13 31.33
C TYR A 381 18.62 -9.99 30.57
N PRO A 382 18.99 -10.85 29.60
CA PRO A 382 20.28 -10.73 28.93
C PRO A 382 20.42 -9.44 28.11
N ILE A 383 19.31 -8.85 27.67
CA ILE A 383 19.32 -7.59 26.92
C ILE A 383 19.48 -6.42 27.89
N VAL A 384 18.78 -6.45 29.02
CA VAL A 384 18.92 -5.43 30.08
C VAL A 384 20.30 -5.49 30.73
N GLU A 385 20.86 -6.68 30.94
CA GLU A 385 22.21 -6.87 31.49
C GLU A 385 23.30 -6.29 30.58
N GLN A 386 23.13 -6.39 29.25
CA GLN A 386 24.05 -5.75 28.31
C GLN A 386 24.00 -4.22 28.36
N LEU A 387 22.84 -3.64 28.70
CA LEU A 387 22.66 -2.20 28.81
C LEU A 387 23.12 -1.68 30.17
N GLU A 388 22.72 -2.33 31.26
CA GLU A 388 22.93 -1.90 32.65
C GLU A 388 23.14 -3.12 33.58
N PRO A 389 24.39 -3.59 33.73
CA PRO A 389 24.71 -4.81 34.50
C PRO A 389 24.38 -4.70 35.99
N ASP A 390 24.63 -3.54 36.61
CA ASP A 390 24.57 -3.35 38.06
C ASP A 390 23.15 -3.38 38.63
N SER A 391 22.13 -3.14 37.80
CA SER A 391 20.72 -3.08 38.20
C SER A 391 19.80 -3.94 37.34
N ALA A 392 20.37 -4.87 36.55
CA ALA A 392 19.64 -5.66 35.56
C ALA A 392 18.46 -6.45 36.14
N GLU A 393 18.64 -7.05 37.32
CA GLU A 393 17.60 -7.84 37.99
C GLU A 393 16.40 -6.97 38.41
N LYS A 394 16.65 -5.80 39.00
CA LYS A 394 15.60 -4.87 39.44
C LYS A 394 14.86 -4.27 38.25
N ILE A 395 15.60 -3.85 37.21
CA ILE A 395 15.03 -3.26 36.00
C ILE A 395 14.18 -4.30 35.26
N THR A 396 14.68 -5.53 35.12
CA THR A 396 13.93 -6.64 34.51
C THR A 396 12.63 -6.92 35.27
N GLY A 397 12.69 -6.95 36.62
CA GLY A 397 11.51 -7.10 37.46
C GLY A 397 10.46 -6.00 37.23
N THR A 398 10.89 -4.73 37.23
CA THR A 398 10.00 -3.58 36.99
C THR A 398 9.39 -3.61 35.58
N LEU A 399 10.16 -4.00 34.56
CA LEU A 399 9.66 -4.09 33.19
C LEU A 399 8.59 -5.20 33.04
N LEU A 400 8.73 -6.32 33.75
CA LEU A 400 7.76 -7.42 33.76
C LEU A 400 6.41 -7.05 34.42
N GLU A 401 6.36 -5.98 35.21
CA GLU A 401 5.12 -5.47 35.82
C GLU A 401 4.26 -4.64 34.85
N MET A 402 4.84 -4.17 33.74
CA MET A 402 4.17 -3.27 32.79
C MET A 402 3.09 -3.96 31.92
N GLY A 403 2.90 -5.27 32.07
CA GLY A 403 1.95 -6.09 31.33
C GLY A 403 2.53 -6.66 30.03
N GLN A 404 2.16 -7.90 29.73
CA GLN A 404 2.71 -8.74 28.66
C GLN A 404 2.79 -8.05 27.29
N THR A 405 1.72 -7.40 26.84
CA THR A 405 1.67 -6.75 25.51
C THR A 405 2.71 -5.63 25.37
N LYS A 406 2.97 -4.89 26.46
CA LYS A 406 3.98 -3.83 26.47
C LYS A 406 5.38 -4.42 26.47
N VAL A 407 5.62 -5.46 27.26
CA VAL A 407 6.93 -6.15 27.30
C VAL A 407 7.29 -6.75 25.94
N ILE A 408 6.32 -7.38 25.25
CA ILE A 408 6.52 -7.91 23.90
C ILE A 408 6.90 -6.79 22.92
N HIS A 409 6.22 -5.63 22.99
CA HIS A 409 6.54 -4.48 22.15
C HIS A 409 7.92 -3.87 22.48
N LEU A 410 8.37 -3.94 23.73
CA LEU A 410 9.73 -3.53 24.11
C LEU A 410 10.78 -4.49 23.55
N LEU A 411 10.51 -5.80 23.57
CA LEU A 411 11.39 -6.78 22.94
C LEU A 411 11.47 -6.60 21.43
N GLU A 412 10.42 -6.09 20.76
CA GLU A 412 10.42 -5.78 19.32
C GLU A 412 11.27 -4.55 18.95
N SER A 413 11.44 -3.60 19.89
CA SER A 413 12.13 -2.33 19.64
C SER A 413 13.20 -2.06 20.68
N VAL A 414 14.45 -2.34 20.31
CA VAL A 414 15.64 -2.08 21.12
C VAL A 414 15.67 -0.63 21.62
N ALA A 415 15.32 0.34 20.76
CA ALA A 415 15.26 1.75 21.14
C ALA A 415 14.15 2.07 22.16
N ALA A 416 13.01 1.37 22.09
CA ALA A 416 11.95 1.52 23.10
C ALA A 416 12.35 0.88 24.43
N LEU A 417 13.04 -0.25 24.38
CA LEU A 417 13.60 -0.92 25.55
C LEU A 417 14.67 -0.07 26.23
N GLU A 418 15.64 0.46 25.49
CA GLU A 418 16.67 1.39 26.01
C GLU A 418 16.04 2.60 26.71
N SER A 419 15.07 3.25 26.05
CA SER A 419 14.34 4.38 26.64
C SER A 419 13.63 4.00 27.93
N LYS A 420 13.06 2.80 28.02
CA LYS A 420 12.37 2.33 29.22
C LYS A 420 13.32 1.86 30.32
N VAL A 421 14.47 1.31 29.97
CA VAL A 421 15.55 1.02 30.91
C VAL A 421 16.07 2.31 31.55
N THR A 422 16.25 3.38 30.76
CA THR A 422 16.63 4.71 31.30
C THR A 422 15.56 5.27 32.24
N GLU A 423 14.28 5.15 31.91
CA GLU A 423 13.18 5.58 32.78
C GLU A 423 13.13 4.77 34.08
N ALA A 424 13.30 3.45 34.01
CA ALA A 424 13.35 2.58 35.17
C ALA A 424 14.55 2.92 36.08
N MET A 425 15.70 3.26 35.51
CA MET A 425 16.86 3.72 36.28
C MET A 425 16.58 5.01 37.03
N GLU A 426 15.90 5.97 36.40
CA GLU A 426 15.57 7.24 37.06
C GLU A 426 14.62 7.02 38.24
N ILE A 427 13.65 6.12 38.08
CA ILE A 427 12.76 5.71 39.18
C ILE A 427 13.56 5.05 40.31
N LEU A 428 14.50 4.16 39.98
CA LEU A 428 15.35 3.50 40.99
C LEU A 428 16.26 4.49 41.73
N ARG A 429 16.74 5.56 41.07
CA ARG A 429 17.49 6.65 41.70
C ARG A 429 16.63 7.45 42.67
N ILE A 430 15.41 7.81 42.28
CA ILE A 430 14.45 8.54 43.13
C ILE A 430 14.07 7.72 44.37
N VAL A 431 13.91 6.39 44.23
CA VAL A 431 13.59 5.49 45.34
C VAL A 431 14.78 5.26 46.28
N ALA A 432 16.02 5.45 45.78
CA ALA A 432 17.25 5.29 46.56
C ALA A 432 17.63 6.55 47.37
N GLU A 433 17.01 7.71 47.14
CA GLU A 433 17.20 8.89 47.98
C GLU A 433 16.50 8.72 49.34
N PRO A 434 17.21 8.79 50.48
CA PRO A 434 16.57 8.72 51.78
C PRO A 434 15.65 9.93 51.98
N LYS A 435 14.39 9.68 52.34
CA LYS A 435 13.44 10.71 52.82
C LYS A 435 14.03 11.41 54.05
N SER A 436 14.81 12.47 53.83
CA SER A 436 15.18 13.41 54.89
C SER A 436 14.07 14.44 55.04
N GLY A 437 13.36 14.40 56.17
CA GLY A 437 12.60 15.55 56.67
C GLY A 437 11.10 15.33 56.84
N PHE A 438 10.71 14.63 57.90
CA PHE A 438 9.62 15.07 58.79
C PHE A 438 9.94 14.53 60.19
N GLY A 439 10.51 15.39 61.01
CA GLY A 439 10.82 15.20 62.42
C GLY A 439 11.00 16.56 63.05
#